data_AF-A0A086Y2D3-F1
#
_entry.id   AF-A0A086Y2D3-F1
#
_cell.length_a   1.000
_cell.length_b   1.000
_cell.length_c   1.000
_cell.angle_alpha   90.00
_cell.angle_beta   90.00
_cell.angle_gamma   90.00
#
_symmetry.space_group_name_H-M   'P 1'
#
loop_
_entity.id
_entity.type
_entity.pdbx_description
1 polymer ?
#
loop_
_entity_poly.entity_id
_entity_poly.type
_entity_poly.pdbx_seq_one_letter_code
_entity_poly.pdbx_strand_id
1 'polypeptide(L)'
;MSSRDIIRSWWHQRIGARESSSARALAARLNRGDAIDCLAESAVYDLGKALHLLHQPEQLLPLVRVLAAVREDRGGSLARRLGGVLSPARFEGLIRAEGDDLAERIRRALPMVDRACNVGLLGADLLDWSDKTRNRWVIDYHGGMEPESTAATTVSEQENSDGETIS
;
A
#
# COMPACT_ATOMS: atom_id res chain seq x y z
N MET A 1 -1.81 19.16 -9.45
CA MET A 1 -1.20 17.84 -9.16
C MET A 1 -2.10 17.16 -8.13
N SER A 2 -2.49 15.90 -8.32
CA SER A 2 -3.39 15.23 -7.37
C SER A 2 -2.67 14.90 -6.05
N SER A 3 -3.40 14.75 -4.94
CA SER A 3 -2.80 14.33 -3.66
C SER A 3 -2.04 13.01 -3.80
N ARG A 4 -2.56 12.09 -4.61
CA ARG A 4 -1.92 10.82 -4.97
C ARG A 4 -0.54 11.02 -5.61
N ASP A 5 -0.43 11.94 -6.56
CA ASP A 5 0.84 12.23 -7.24
C ASP A 5 1.84 12.92 -6.30
N ILE A 6 1.36 13.85 -5.48
CA ILE A 6 2.17 14.55 -4.46
C ILE A 6 2.78 13.53 -3.50
N ILE A 7 1.96 12.65 -2.95
CA ILE A 7 2.39 11.61 -2.00
C ILE A 7 3.38 10.64 -2.64
N ARG A 8 3.07 10.14 -3.84
CA ARG A 8 3.94 9.21 -4.57
C ARG A 8 5.31 9.85 -4.84
N SER A 9 5.30 11.08 -5.34
CA SER A 9 6.52 11.84 -5.65
C SER A 9 7.36 12.08 -4.39
N TRP A 10 6.73 12.56 -3.31
CA TRP A 10 7.39 12.76 -2.03
C TRP A 10 8.00 11.47 -1.49
N TRP A 11 7.26 10.36 -1.53
CA TRP A 11 7.77 9.08 -1.03
C TRP A 11 9.00 8.63 -1.80
N HIS A 12 8.99 8.66 -3.14
CA HIS A 12 10.16 8.28 -3.95
C HIS A 12 11.38 9.13 -3.62
N GLN A 13 11.20 10.44 -3.45
CA GLN A 13 12.29 11.37 -3.18
C GLN A 13 12.84 11.28 -1.76
N ARG A 14 11.98 11.05 -0.76
CA ARG A 14 12.33 11.21 0.67
C ARG A 14 12.45 9.88 1.42
N ILE A 15 11.77 8.83 0.98
CA ILE A 15 11.70 7.52 1.67
C ILE A 15 12.21 6.37 0.78
N GLY A 16 11.74 6.31 -0.47
CA GLY A 16 12.02 5.25 -1.43
C GLY A 16 13.46 5.21 -1.95
N ALA A 17 14.20 6.32 -1.85
CA ALA A 17 15.61 6.40 -2.21
C ALA A 17 16.52 5.69 -1.18
N ARG A 18 16.39 4.36 -1.04
CA ARG A 18 17.01 3.58 0.06
C ARG A 18 18.53 3.61 0.11
N GLU A 19 19.17 3.80 -1.04
CA GLU A 19 20.63 3.98 -1.14
C GLU A 19 21.09 5.26 -0.43
N SER A 20 20.20 6.24 -0.28
CA SER A 20 20.48 7.47 0.47
C SER A 20 20.43 7.22 1.98
N SER A 21 21.52 7.58 2.66
CA SER A 21 21.57 7.60 4.13
C SER A 21 20.54 8.54 4.73
N SER A 22 20.24 9.67 4.08
CA SER A 22 19.25 10.63 4.57
C SER A 22 17.82 10.08 4.49
N ALA A 23 17.48 9.35 3.43
CA ALA A 23 16.17 8.72 3.28
C ALA A 23 15.96 7.63 4.34
N ARG A 24 16.99 6.80 4.59
CA ARG A 24 16.96 5.79 5.66
C ARG A 24 16.83 6.42 7.04
N ALA A 25 17.53 7.52 7.30
CA ALA A 25 17.45 8.24 8.56
C ALA A 25 16.06 8.86 8.78
N LEU A 26 15.48 9.50 7.76
CA LEU A 26 14.13 10.03 7.83
C LEU A 26 13.10 8.92 8.09
N ALA A 27 13.13 7.83 7.31
CA ALA A 27 12.23 6.70 7.53
C ALA A 27 12.38 6.11 8.93
N ALA A 28 13.61 6.01 9.46
CA ALA A 28 13.85 5.53 10.82
C ALA A 28 13.24 6.45 11.88
N ARG A 29 13.36 7.77 11.72
CA ARG A 29 12.77 8.76 12.64
C ARG A 29 11.25 8.73 12.56
N LEU A 30 10.65 8.69 11.38
CA LEU A 30 9.18 8.60 11.24
C LEU A 30 8.61 7.31 11.83
N ASN A 31 9.35 6.20 11.80
CA ASN A 31 8.88 4.93 12.37
C ASN A 31 9.01 4.84 13.90
N ARG A 32 9.99 5.54 14.50
CA ARG A 32 10.40 5.38 15.91
C ARG A 32 10.25 6.63 16.77
N GLY A 33 10.23 7.81 16.16
CA GLY A 33 10.17 9.10 16.83
C GLY A 33 8.78 9.42 17.35
N ASP A 34 8.74 10.35 18.30
CA ASP A 34 7.48 10.87 18.81
C ASP A 34 6.79 11.80 17.80
N ALA A 35 5.62 12.34 18.16
CA ALA A 35 4.85 13.20 17.27
C ALA A 35 5.59 14.49 16.90
N ILE A 36 6.28 15.11 17.86
CA ILE A 36 6.93 16.41 17.68
C ILE A 36 8.17 16.23 16.81
N ASP A 37 8.98 15.21 17.07
CA ASP A 37 10.14 14.86 16.26
C ASP A 37 9.75 14.65 14.80
N CYS A 38 8.65 13.92 14.55
CA CYS A 38 8.17 13.66 13.19
C CYS A 38 7.73 14.95 12.50
N LEU A 39 6.97 15.81 13.19
CA LEU A 39 6.44 17.06 12.61
C LEU A 39 7.52 18.14 12.42
N ALA A 40 8.62 18.07 13.17
CA ALA A 40 9.75 18.99 13.04
C ALA A 40 10.62 18.72 11.81
N GLU A 41 10.49 17.55 11.16
CA GLU A 41 11.23 17.24 9.94
C GLU A 41 10.81 18.16 8.79
N SER A 42 11.78 18.83 8.16
CA SER A 42 11.52 19.71 7.01
C SER A 42 10.83 18.98 5.86
N ALA A 43 11.17 17.71 5.63
CA ALA A 43 10.50 16.89 4.63
C ALA A 43 9.01 16.65 4.93
N VAL A 44 8.63 16.59 6.21
CA VAL A 44 7.22 16.47 6.63
C VAL A 44 6.50 17.80 6.50
N TYR A 45 7.16 18.91 6.87
CA TYR A 45 6.65 20.25 6.63
C TYR A 45 6.36 20.51 5.14
N ASP A 46 7.30 20.15 4.25
CA ASP A 46 7.15 20.31 2.80
C ASP A 46 5.92 19.53 2.27
N LEU A 47 5.74 18.28 2.75
CA LEU A 47 4.58 17.46 2.39
C LEU A 47 3.28 18.07 2.91
N GLY A 48 3.24 18.46 4.18
CA GLY A 48 2.08 19.11 4.79
C GLY A 48 1.70 20.39 4.06
N LYS A 49 2.68 21.18 3.61
CA LYS A 49 2.45 22.37 2.78
C LYS A 49 1.84 22.01 1.44
N ALA A 50 2.40 21.02 0.75
CA ALA A 50 1.92 20.60 -0.57
C ALA A 50 0.51 19.97 -0.53
N LEU A 51 0.14 19.33 0.57
CA LEU A 51 -1.18 18.72 0.79
C LEU A 51 -2.18 19.65 1.50
N HIS A 52 -1.78 20.87 1.89
CA HIS A 52 -2.58 21.79 2.69
C HIS A 52 -2.99 21.23 4.08
N LEU A 53 -2.11 20.43 4.70
CA LEU A 53 -2.31 19.76 5.99
C LEU A 53 -1.45 20.33 7.13
N LEU A 54 -0.77 21.48 6.94
CA LEU A 54 0.11 22.06 7.97
C LEU A 54 -0.59 22.33 9.31
N HIS A 55 -1.89 22.58 9.27
CA HIS A 55 -2.72 22.85 10.45
C HIS A 55 -3.57 21.64 10.88
N GLN A 56 -3.28 20.46 10.32
CA GLN A 56 -4.01 19.22 10.54
C GLN A 56 -3.04 18.09 10.96
N PRO A 57 -2.30 18.24 12.09
CA PRO A 57 -1.32 17.26 12.54
C PRO A 57 -1.92 15.86 12.77
N GLU A 58 -3.20 15.79 13.16
CA GLU A 58 -3.97 14.56 13.34
C GLU A 58 -4.19 13.77 12.03
N GLN A 59 -4.06 14.41 10.87
CA GLN A 59 -4.07 13.73 9.57
C GLN A 59 -2.66 13.52 9.03
N LEU A 60 -1.78 14.50 9.21
CA LEU A 60 -0.42 14.46 8.67
C LEU A 60 0.44 13.39 9.35
N LEU A 61 0.37 13.28 10.68
CA LEU A 61 1.22 12.35 11.44
C LEU A 61 0.91 10.87 11.12
N PRO A 62 -0.36 10.42 11.13
CA PRO A 62 -0.69 9.04 10.74
C PRO A 62 -0.26 8.74 9.30
N LEU A 63 -0.48 9.69 8.38
CA LEU A 63 -0.08 9.56 6.98
C LEU A 63 1.42 9.29 6.85
N VAL A 64 2.28 10.16 7.39
CA VAL A 64 3.74 10.01 7.22
C VAL A 64 4.27 8.76 7.90
N ARG A 65 3.67 8.34 9.01
CA ARG A 65 4.02 7.10 9.71
C ARG A 65 3.70 5.86 8.89
N VAL A 66 2.54 5.83 8.23
CA VAL A 66 2.21 4.72 7.33
C VAL A 66 3.13 4.73 6.12
N LEU A 67 3.33 5.88 5.47
CA LEU A 67 4.21 6.01 4.30
C LEU A 67 5.65 5.56 4.60
N ALA A 68 6.18 5.89 5.77
CA ALA A 68 7.51 5.47 6.21
C ALA A 68 7.62 3.96 6.49
N ALA A 69 6.51 3.27 6.73
CA ALA A 69 6.48 1.83 6.95
C ALA A 69 6.47 1.02 5.64
N VAL A 70 6.08 1.66 4.52
CA VAL A 70 6.14 1.08 3.18
C VAL A 70 7.59 1.00 2.71
N ARG A 71 7.97 -0.15 2.14
CA ARG A 71 9.32 -0.40 1.64
C ARG A 71 9.45 -0.29 0.13
N GLU A 72 8.36 -0.52 -0.60
CA GLU A 72 8.37 -0.53 -2.05
C GLU A 72 7.04 -0.05 -2.63
N ASP A 73 7.11 0.82 -3.65
CA ASP A 73 5.94 1.29 -4.40
C ASP A 73 5.68 0.37 -5.58
N ARG A 74 4.82 -0.64 -5.36
CA ARG A 74 4.38 -1.59 -6.39
C ARG A 74 2.94 -1.32 -6.80
N GLY A 75 2.53 -1.78 -7.98
CA GLY A 75 1.14 -1.70 -8.43
C GLY A 75 0.14 -2.42 -7.51
N GLY A 76 -1.15 -2.16 -7.68
CA GLY A 76 -2.22 -2.76 -6.87
C GLY A 76 -2.46 -2.06 -5.53
N SER A 77 -3.72 -1.98 -5.10
CA SER A 77 -4.09 -1.40 -3.80
C SER A 77 -3.61 -2.27 -2.65
N LEU A 78 -3.45 -1.67 -1.46
CA LEU A 78 -3.10 -2.43 -0.27
C LEU A 78 -4.17 -3.48 0.05
N ALA A 79 -5.45 -3.12 -0.05
CA ALA A 79 -6.58 -4.02 0.18
C ALA A 79 -6.51 -5.28 -0.70
N ARG A 80 -6.26 -5.12 -2.01
CA ARG A 80 -6.11 -6.26 -2.93
C ARG A 80 -4.96 -7.18 -2.53
N ARG A 81 -3.82 -6.62 -2.13
CA ARG A 81 -2.66 -7.40 -1.70
C ARG A 81 -2.89 -8.12 -0.37
N LEU A 82 -3.75 -7.58 0.49
CA LEU A 82 -4.16 -8.22 1.73
C LEU A 82 -5.17 -9.35 1.52
N GLY A 83 -5.90 -9.32 0.39
CA GLY A 83 -6.72 -10.44 -0.06
C GLY A 83 -5.88 -11.71 -0.18
N GLY A 84 -6.26 -12.75 0.56
CA GLY A 84 -5.55 -14.04 0.59
C GLY A 84 -4.51 -14.18 1.70
N VAL A 85 -4.07 -13.10 2.36
CA VAL A 85 -3.11 -13.16 3.48
C VAL A 85 -3.67 -12.67 4.81
N LEU A 86 -4.54 -11.64 4.80
CA LEU A 86 -5.22 -11.15 5.99
C LEU A 86 -6.55 -11.89 6.16
N SER A 87 -6.91 -12.25 7.39
CA SER A 87 -8.19 -12.93 7.63
C SER A 87 -9.37 -11.95 7.50
N PRO A 88 -10.57 -12.42 7.10
CA PRO A 88 -11.75 -11.55 6.96
C PRO A 88 -12.07 -10.75 8.23
N ALA A 89 -12.00 -11.36 9.42
CA ALA A 89 -12.27 -10.69 10.68
C ALA A 89 -11.26 -9.56 10.99
N ARG A 90 -9.98 -9.75 10.63
CA ARG A 90 -8.96 -8.70 10.79
C ARG A 90 -9.15 -7.57 9.78
N PHE A 91 -9.53 -7.93 8.55
CA PHE A 91 -9.86 -6.96 7.53
C PHE A 91 -11.09 -6.12 7.90
N GLU A 92 -12.18 -6.74 8.38
CA GLU A 92 -13.38 -6.05 8.88
C GLU A 92 -13.04 -5.10 10.03
N GLY A 93 -12.19 -5.54 10.96
CA GLY A 93 -11.67 -4.68 12.03
C GLY A 93 -10.83 -3.51 11.51
N LEU A 94 -10.09 -3.69 10.41
CA LEU A 94 -9.33 -2.62 9.75
C LEU A 94 -10.26 -1.61 9.07
N ILE A 95 -11.30 -2.07 8.37
CA ILE A 95 -12.26 -1.20 7.68
C ILE A 95 -13.02 -0.29 8.65
N ARG A 96 -13.29 -0.75 9.88
CA ARG A 96 -13.97 0.04 10.91
C ARG A 96 -13.05 0.98 11.70
N ALA A 97 -11.74 0.90 11.50
CA ALA A 97 -10.80 1.73 12.25
C ALA A 97 -10.72 3.14 11.65
N GLU A 98 -10.40 4.11 12.50
CA GLU A 98 -10.25 5.52 12.14
C GLU A 98 -9.00 6.14 12.79
N GLY A 99 -8.54 7.27 12.26
CA GLY A 99 -7.43 8.05 12.82
C GLY A 99 -6.17 7.22 13.10
N ASP A 100 -5.66 7.33 14.33
CA ASP A 100 -4.45 6.61 14.76
C ASP A 100 -4.62 5.08 14.77
N ASP A 101 -5.81 4.56 15.11
CA ASP A 101 -6.05 3.11 15.11
C ASP A 101 -5.97 2.54 13.69
N LEU A 102 -6.52 3.26 12.70
CA LEU A 102 -6.39 2.89 11.30
C LEU A 102 -4.91 2.81 10.87
N ALA A 103 -4.14 3.85 11.15
CA ALA A 103 -2.74 3.92 10.77
C ALA A 103 -1.91 2.81 11.43
N GLU A 104 -2.17 2.51 12.70
CA GLU A 104 -1.46 1.44 13.41
C GLU A 104 -1.84 0.04 12.87
N ARG A 105 -3.12 -0.19 12.56
CA ARG A 105 -3.55 -1.46 11.92
C ARG A 105 -2.93 -1.64 10.54
N ILE A 106 -2.87 -0.58 9.73
CA ILE A 106 -2.21 -0.63 8.42
C ILE A 106 -0.72 -0.92 8.59
N ARG A 107 -0.02 -0.24 9.51
CA ARG A 107 1.40 -0.51 9.80
C ARG A 107 1.67 -1.96 10.20
N ARG A 108 0.75 -2.59 10.93
CA ARG A 108 0.83 -4.01 11.32
C ARG A 108 0.50 -4.97 10.18
N ALA A 109 -0.35 -4.55 9.24
CA ALA A 109 -0.70 -5.36 8.06
C ALA A 109 0.37 -5.32 6.96
N LEU A 110 1.11 -4.20 6.82
CA LEU A 110 2.14 -4.03 5.77
C LEU A 110 3.17 -5.17 5.70
N PRO A 111 3.73 -5.72 6.80
CA PRO A 111 4.63 -6.86 6.76
C PRO A 111 4.06 -8.11 6.06
N MET A 112 2.75 -8.29 6.04
CA MET A 112 2.09 -9.45 5.43
C MET A 112 2.13 -9.40 3.89
N VAL A 113 2.47 -8.25 3.32
CA VAL A 113 2.56 -8.00 1.88
C VAL A 113 3.95 -7.47 1.49
N ASP A 114 4.99 -7.93 2.20
CA ASP A 114 6.39 -7.50 2.04
C ASP A 114 6.61 -6.00 2.17
N ARG A 115 5.66 -5.30 2.82
CA ARG A 115 5.61 -3.83 2.93
C ARG A 115 5.60 -3.18 1.54
N ALA A 116 4.95 -3.79 0.55
CA ALA A 116 4.86 -3.31 -0.82
C ALA A 116 3.41 -3.04 -1.24
N CYS A 117 3.13 -1.84 -1.74
CA CYS A 117 1.80 -1.46 -2.25
C CYS A 117 1.88 -0.17 -3.09
N ASN A 118 0.77 0.23 -3.72
CA ASN A 118 0.71 1.51 -4.42
C ASN A 118 0.70 2.66 -3.41
N VAL A 119 1.84 3.32 -3.25
CA VAL A 119 2.04 4.32 -2.18
C VAL A 119 1.12 5.52 -2.34
N GLY A 120 1.01 6.04 -3.56
CA GLY A 120 0.14 7.19 -3.84
C GLY A 120 -1.33 6.89 -3.58
N LEU A 121 -1.79 5.69 -3.94
CA LEU A 121 -3.18 5.27 -3.69
C LEU A 121 -3.41 5.09 -2.18
N LEU A 122 -2.51 4.39 -1.48
CA LEU A 122 -2.61 4.21 -0.03
C LEU A 122 -2.66 5.55 0.71
N GLY A 123 -1.81 6.50 0.36
CA GLY A 123 -1.82 7.81 0.99
C GLY A 123 -3.08 8.61 0.68
N ALA A 124 -3.59 8.55 -0.56
CA ALA A 124 -4.86 9.19 -0.90
C ALA A 124 -6.04 8.58 -0.13
N ASP A 125 -6.04 7.27 0.08
CA ASP A 125 -7.07 6.58 0.86
C ASP A 125 -7.06 7.01 2.32
N LEU A 126 -5.87 7.15 2.92
CA LEU A 126 -5.73 7.62 4.30
C LEU A 126 -6.25 9.04 4.51
N LEU A 127 -6.13 9.89 3.48
CA LEU A 127 -6.65 11.27 3.51
C LEU A 127 -8.16 11.34 3.30
N ASP A 128 -8.75 10.36 2.63
CA ASP A 128 -10.19 10.27 2.37
C ASP A 128 -10.71 8.89 2.79
N TRP A 129 -10.73 8.63 4.10
CA TRP A 129 -11.23 7.37 4.67
C TRP A 129 -12.77 7.32 4.76
N SER A 130 -13.45 7.78 3.71
CA SER A 130 -14.91 7.79 3.60
C SER A 130 -15.50 6.41 3.29
N ASP A 131 -16.83 6.31 3.35
CA ASP A 131 -17.57 5.09 2.95
C ASP A 131 -17.22 4.66 1.52
N LYS A 132 -16.97 5.61 0.62
CA LYS A 132 -16.54 5.34 -0.75
C LYS A 132 -15.21 4.58 -0.79
N THR A 133 -14.22 5.04 -0.04
CA THR A 133 -12.90 4.40 0.06
C THR A 133 -13.02 3.04 0.72
N ARG A 134 -13.79 2.93 1.81
CA ARG A 134 -14.02 1.67 2.53
C ARG A 134 -14.71 0.63 1.65
N ASN A 135 -15.76 1.00 0.90
CA ASN A 135 -16.43 0.11 -0.05
C ASN A 135 -15.48 -0.36 -1.16
N ARG A 136 -14.65 0.53 -1.70
CA ARG A 136 -13.64 0.16 -2.69
C ARG A 136 -12.61 -0.82 -2.12
N TRP A 137 -12.15 -0.60 -0.89
CA TRP A 137 -11.25 -1.54 -0.21
C TRP A 137 -11.89 -2.91 -0.03
N VAL A 138 -13.17 -3.00 0.32
CA VAL A 138 -13.89 -4.28 0.41
C VAL A 138 -13.84 -5.02 -0.94
N ILE A 139 -14.21 -4.34 -2.04
CA ILE A 139 -14.18 -4.94 -3.39
C ILE A 139 -12.76 -5.41 -3.74
N ASP A 140 -11.76 -4.55 -3.55
CA ASP A 140 -10.36 -4.86 -3.86
C ASP A 140 -9.85 -6.08 -3.08
N TYR A 141 -10.16 -6.16 -1.78
CA TYR A 141 -9.77 -7.26 -0.90
C TYR A 141 -10.36 -8.59 -1.37
N HIS A 142 -11.64 -8.62 -1.73
CA HIS A 142 -12.27 -9.82 -2.28
C HIS A 142 -11.67 -10.22 -3.63
N GLY A 143 -11.40 -9.25 -4.51
CA GLY A 143 -10.74 -9.52 -5.79
C GLY A 143 -9.27 -9.97 -5.66
N GLY A 144 -8.66 -9.85 -4.48
CA GLY A 144 -7.34 -10.41 -4.16
C GLY A 144 -7.39 -11.82 -3.58
N MET A 145 -8.55 -12.29 -3.10
CA MET A 145 -8.74 -13.67 -2.63
C MET A 145 -8.97 -14.65 -3.77
N GLU A 146 -9.33 -14.16 -4.95
CA GLU A 146 -9.47 -14.99 -6.14
C GLU A 146 -8.09 -15.53 -6.54
N PRO A 147 -7.93 -16.85 -6.74
CA PRO A 147 -6.69 -17.37 -7.29
C PRO A 147 -6.44 -16.67 -8.63
N GLU A 148 -5.21 -16.18 -8.86
CA GLU A 148 -4.80 -15.76 -10.18
C GLU A 148 -5.15 -16.90 -11.13
N SER A 149 -6.17 -16.69 -11.97
CA SER A 149 -6.60 -17.70 -12.93
C SER A 149 -5.35 -18.09 -13.72
N THR A 150 -4.89 -19.32 -13.48
CA THR A 150 -3.74 -19.90 -14.14
C THR A 150 -3.98 -19.80 -15.64
N ALA A 151 -3.34 -18.82 -16.27
CA ALA A 151 -3.39 -18.65 -17.71
C ALA A 151 -2.68 -19.85 -18.35
N ALA A 152 -3.52 -20.83 -18.71
CA ALA A 152 -3.40 -21.79 -19.79
C ALA A 152 -2.00 -22.38 -20.06
N THR A 153 -1.75 -23.55 -19.48
CA THR A 153 -1.08 -24.63 -20.20
C THR A 153 -1.85 -24.88 -21.51
N THR A 154 -1.25 -24.60 -22.66
CA THR A 154 -1.59 -25.32 -23.89
C THR A 154 -0.64 -26.50 -24.00
N VAL A 155 -1.14 -27.64 -23.55
CA VAL A 155 -0.55 -28.96 -23.79
C VAL A 155 -0.53 -29.16 -25.30
N SER A 156 0.65 -29.30 -25.88
CA SER A 156 0.81 -29.84 -27.23
C SER A 156 0.98 -31.34 -27.09
N GLU A 157 -0.13 -32.06 -26.89
CA GLU A 157 -0.23 -33.50 -27.15
C GLU A 157 -1.07 -33.64 -28.42
N GLN A 158 -0.40 -33.84 -29.55
CA GLN A 158 -1.00 -34.53 -30.69
C GLN A 158 -0.34 -35.89 -30.77
N GLU A 159 -1.16 -36.87 -30.41
CA GLU A 159 -0.96 -38.30 -30.50
C GLU A 159 -0.61 -38.72 -31.93
N ASN A 160 0.34 -39.66 -32.01
CA ASN A 160 0.48 -40.57 -33.14
C ASN A 160 -0.86 -41.31 -33.36
N SER A 161 -1.33 -41.34 -34.61
CA SER A 161 -2.26 -42.38 -35.09
C SER A 161 -1.81 -42.82 -36.48
N ASP A 162 -1.15 -43.97 -36.48
CA ASP A 162 -1.38 -45.13 -37.35
C ASP A 162 -1.49 -44.88 -38.86
N GLY A 163 -0.35 -45.06 -39.53
CA GLY A 163 -0.29 -45.41 -40.95
C GLY A 163 -0.77 -46.85 -41.16
N GLU A 164 -2.06 -46.98 -41.45
CA GLU A 164 -2.73 -48.22 -41.83
C GLU A 164 -2.16 -48.81 -43.13
N THR A 165 -1.78 -50.08 -43.07
CA THR A 165 -1.35 -50.93 -44.20
C THR A 165 -2.53 -51.75 -44.68
N ILE A 166 -3.11 -51.42 -45.85
CA ILE A 166 -3.99 -52.27 -46.69
C ILE A 166 -3.92 -51.65 -48.11
N SER A 167 -3.61 -52.28 -49.24
CA SER A 167 -3.36 -53.65 -49.70
C SER A 167 -2.48 -53.57 -50.95
#